data_AF-A0A7C1BBU2-F1
#
_entry.id   AF-A0A7C1BBU2-F1
#
_cell.length_a   1.000
_cell.length_b   1.000
_cell.length_c   1.000
_cell.angle_alpha   90.00
_cell.angle_beta   90.00
_cell.angle_gamma   90.00
#
_symmetry.space_group_name_H-M   'P 1'
#
loop_
_entity.id
_entity.type
_entity.pdbx_description
1 polymer ?
#
loop_
_entity_poly.entity_id
_entity_poly.type
_entity_poly.pdbx_seq_one_letter_code
_entity_poly.pdbx_strand_id
1 'polypeptide(L)'
;VFFNISAEFAFNLDSRSLDDIAKSVVFSSLADVILVSGPMTGEAPNVEHIKLVKEKVNVPVFANTGVKKENVEEVLRIADGAIVGTSLKKDGITWNPVDANKVKEFMETVRRVRE
;
A
#
# COMPACT_ATOMS: atom_id res chain seq x y z
N VAL A 1 6.76 -13.14 3.46
CA VAL A 1 6.64 -12.15 4.55
C VAL A 1 6.64 -10.76 3.95
N PHE A 2 5.68 -9.93 4.36
CA PHE A 2 5.51 -8.56 3.89
C PHE A 2 6.26 -7.60 4.82
N PHE A 3 7.05 -6.69 4.26
CA PHE A 3 7.88 -5.75 5.03
C PHE A 3 7.43 -4.31 4.79
N ASN A 4 7.06 -3.61 5.86
CA ASN A 4 6.79 -2.18 5.78
C ASN A 4 8.08 -1.38 5.91
N ILE A 5 8.36 -0.55 4.90
CA ILE A 5 9.58 0.26 4.82
C ILE A 5 9.33 1.75 5.00
N SER A 6 8.05 2.15 5.11
CA SER A 6 7.63 3.51 5.39
C SER A 6 6.80 3.54 6.66
N ALA A 7 7.23 4.32 7.64
CA ALA A 7 6.52 4.51 8.88
C ALA A 7 5.08 5.02 8.67
N GLU A 8 4.12 4.24 9.16
CA GLU A 8 2.74 4.66 9.38
C GLU A 8 2.65 5.23 10.81
N PHE A 9 2.00 6.39 11.00
CA PHE A 9 1.85 7.06 12.32
C PHE A 9 3.16 7.40 13.05
N ALA A 10 4.30 7.34 12.37
CA ALA A 10 5.60 7.54 12.98
C ALA A 10 6.59 8.19 12.02
N PHE A 11 7.80 8.45 12.52
CA PHE A 11 8.92 8.97 11.75
C PHE A 11 9.91 7.85 11.45
N ASN A 12 10.40 7.78 10.20
CA ASN A 12 11.45 6.84 9.82
C ASN A 12 12.79 7.30 10.41
N LEU A 13 13.43 6.48 11.25
CA LEU A 13 14.77 6.76 11.76
C LEU A 13 15.87 6.57 10.70
N ASP A 14 15.58 5.78 9.67
CA ASP A 14 16.46 5.62 8.52
C ASP A 14 16.37 6.86 7.63
N SER A 15 17.50 7.51 7.40
CA SER A 15 17.60 8.75 6.61
C SER A 15 17.92 8.52 5.14
N ARG A 16 18.11 7.26 4.72
CA ARG A 16 18.29 6.90 3.31
C ARG A 16 17.00 7.13 2.53
N SER A 17 17.10 7.20 1.20
CA SER A 17 15.92 7.22 0.34
C SER A 17 15.16 5.91 0.43
N LEU A 18 13.83 5.97 0.23
CA LEU A 18 12.95 4.82 0.39
C LEU A 18 13.33 3.64 -0.51
N ASP A 19 13.85 3.93 -1.71
CA ASP A 19 14.28 2.93 -2.67
C ASP A 19 15.59 2.23 -2.27
N ASP A 20 16.51 2.91 -1.59
CA ASP A 20 17.71 2.27 -1.01
C ASP A 20 17.37 1.43 0.23
N ILE A 21 16.42 1.90 1.05
CA ILE A 21 15.87 1.09 2.15
C ILE A 21 15.23 -0.19 1.57
N ALA A 22 14.44 -0.07 0.50
CA ALA A 22 13.79 -1.21 -0.14
C ALA A 22 14.80 -2.25 -0.65
N LYS A 23 15.84 -1.82 -1.39
CA LYS A 23 16.92 -2.73 -1.84
C LYS A 23 17.58 -3.45 -0.67
N SER A 24 17.89 -2.70 0.39
CA SER A 24 18.52 -3.24 1.59
C SER A 24 17.63 -4.32 2.20
N VAL A 25 16.34 -4.03 2.40
CA VAL A 25 15.38 -4.97 3.01
C VAL A 25 15.18 -6.21 2.16
N VAL A 26 15.11 -6.08 0.83
CA VAL A 26 15.01 -7.24 -0.07
C VAL A 26 16.26 -8.11 0.02
N PHE A 27 17.46 -7.51 0.00
CA PHE A 27 18.72 -8.24 -0.01
C PHE A 27 19.06 -8.86 1.37
N SER A 28 19.00 -8.07 2.44
CA SER A 28 19.43 -8.50 3.78
C SER A 28 18.38 -9.29 4.54
N SER A 29 17.11 -8.94 4.35
CA SER A 29 15.99 -9.47 5.15
C SER A 29 15.08 -10.39 4.34
N LEU A 30 15.40 -10.61 3.05
CA LEU A 30 14.71 -11.54 2.15
C LEU A 30 13.19 -11.30 2.12
N ALA A 31 12.80 -10.02 2.02
CA ALA A 31 11.39 -9.64 1.95
C ALA A 31 10.73 -10.22 0.69
N ASP A 32 9.61 -10.91 0.86
CA ASP A 32 8.82 -11.44 -0.26
C ASP A 32 7.94 -10.37 -0.92
N VAL A 33 7.56 -9.34 -0.16
CA VAL A 33 6.77 -8.18 -0.63
C VAL A 33 7.18 -6.94 0.15
N ILE A 34 7.33 -5.81 -0.54
CA ILE A 34 7.57 -4.50 0.06
C ILE A 34 6.25 -3.75 0.20
N LEU A 35 6.02 -3.13 1.35
CA LEU A 35 4.87 -2.28 1.63
C LEU A 35 5.29 -0.81 1.68
N VAL A 36 4.60 0.01 0.89
CA VAL A 36 4.68 1.47 0.92
C VAL A 36 3.35 2.00 1.47
N SER A 37 3.43 2.58 2.66
CA SER A 37 2.31 3.08 3.46
C SER A 37 2.06 4.56 3.22
N GLY A 38 0.79 4.96 3.25
CA GLY A 38 0.42 6.34 3.56
C GLY A 38 0.83 6.73 4.99
N PRO A 39 0.96 8.04 5.28
CA PRO A 39 1.43 8.52 6.58
C PRO A 39 0.42 8.25 7.72
N MET A 40 -0.87 8.17 7.41
CA MET A 40 -1.95 7.91 8.36
C MET A 40 -3.17 7.27 7.70
N THR A 41 -4.06 6.67 8.49
CA THR A 41 -5.33 6.10 8.00
C THR A 41 -6.13 7.12 7.18
N GLY A 42 -6.47 6.76 5.96
CA GLY A 42 -7.29 7.58 5.05
C GLY A 42 -6.47 8.44 4.09
N GLU A 43 -5.17 8.59 4.33
CA GLU A 43 -4.22 9.28 3.45
C GLU A 43 -3.39 8.28 2.68
N ALA A 44 -3.46 8.34 1.35
CA ALA A 44 -2.80 7.37 0.49
C ALA A 44 -1.27 7.56 0.47
N PRO A 45 -0.50 6.50 0.19
CA PRO A 45 0.91 6.64 -0.12
C PRO A 45 1.13 7.53 -1.35
N ASN A 46 2.23 8.28 -1.33
CA ASN A 46 2.66 9.03 -2.50
C ASN A 46 3.00 8.04 -3.63
N VAL A 47 2.31 8.18 -4.77
CA VAL A 47 2.47 7.31 -5.95
C VAL A 47 3.90 7.32 -6.50
N GLU A 48 4.62 8.44 -6.38
CA GLU A 48 6.02 8.53 -6.79
C GLU A 48 6.93 7.69 -5.90
N HIS A 49 6.62 7.53 -4.61
CA HIS A 49 7.38 6.62 -3.74
C HIS A 49 7.21 5.16 -4.15
N ILE A 50 5.98 4.76 -4.51
CA ILE A 50 5.70 3.40 -5.00
C ILE A 50 6.49 3.15 -6.28
N LYS A 51 6.47 4.10 -7.22
CA LYS A 51 7.19 4.02 -8.49
C LYS A 51 8.70 3.89 -8.28
N LEU A 52 9.30 4.76 -7.46
CA LEU A 52 10.73 4.73 -7.14
C LEU A 52 11.15 3.39 -6.55
N VAL A 53 10.37 2.84 -5.62
CA VAL A 53 10.65 1.54 -5.01
C VAL A 53 10.56 0.41 -6.04
N LYS A 54 9.51 0.39 -6.87
CA LYS A 54 9.34 -0.63 -7.92
C LYS A 54 10.48 -0.68 -8.92
N GLU A 55 11.06 0.46 -9.27
CA GLU A 55 12.20 0.53 -10.21
C GLU A 55 13.48 -0.11 -9.63
N LYS A 56 13.54 -0.34 -8.31
CA LYS A 56 14.76 -0.78 -7.62
C LYS A 56 14.71 -2.18 -7.03
N VAL A 57 13.53 -2.80 -6.95
CA VAL A 57 13.36 -4.14 -6.36
C VAL A 57 12.75 -5.11 -7.35
N ASN A 58 13.04 -6.40 -7.16
CA ASN A 58 12.54 -7.50 -7.99
C ASN A 58 11.39 -8.28 -7.33
N VAL A 59 10.91 -7.82 -6.18
CA VAL A 59 9.76 -8.40 -5.46
C VAL A 59 8.53 -7.48 -5.60
N PRO A 60 7.30 -8.00 -5.45
CA PRO A 60 6.11 -7.18 -5.54
C PRO A 60 6.12 -6.01 -4.55
N VAL A 61 5.59 -4.86 -4.99
CA VAL A 61 5.44 -3.65 -4.18
C VAL A 61 3.97 -3.34 -4.01
N PHE A 62 3.51 -3.39 -2.77
CA PHE A 62 2.11 -3.15 -2.41
C PHE A 62 1.96 -1.78 -1.75
N ALA A 63 0.87 -1.11 -2.08
CA ALA A 63 0.43 0.07 -1.34
C ALA A 63 -0.42 -0.34 -0.14
N ASN A 64 -0.23 0.28 1.01
CA ASN A 64 -1.14 0.12 2.15
C ASN A 64 -1.42 1.47 2.80
N THR A 65 -2.38 1.47 3.73
CA THR A 65 -2.82 2.64 4.49
C THR A 65 -3.34 3.78 3.61
N GLY A 66 -4.64 4.07 3.74
CA GLY A 66 -5.30 5.13 2.97
C GLY A 66 -5.66 4.79 1.51
N VAL A 67 -5.41 3.54 1.07
CA VAL A 67 -6.03 3.01 -0.15
C VAL A 67 -7.54 2.85 0.06
N LYS A 68 -8.33 3.29 -0.92
CA LYS A 68 -9.80 3.31 -0.91
C LYS A 68 -10.35 3.28 -2.33
N LYS A 69 -11.66 3.13 -2.49
CA LYS A 69 -12.32 2.99 -3.79
C LYS A 69 -11.99 4.16 -4.73
N GLU A 70 -11.81 5.36 -4.19
CA GLU A 70 -11.59 6.58 -4.96
C GLU A 70 -10.18 6.71 -5.55
N ASN A 71 -9.18 6.03 -4.97
CA ASN A 71 -7.78 6.13 -5.41
C ASN A 71 -7.15 4.80 -5.85
N VAL A 72 -7.85 3.67 -5.66
CA VAL A 72 -7.29 2.34 -5.97
C VAL A 72 -6.91 2.19 -7.44
N GLU A 73 -7.62 2.87 -8.35
CA GLU A 73 -7.26 2.85 -9.77
C GLU A 73 -5.88 3.45 -10.01
N GLU A 74 -5.62 4.64 -9.50
CA GLU A 74 -4.32 5.31 -9.65
C GLU A 74 -3.20 4.50 -8.98
N VAL A 75 -3.46 3.98 -7.79
CA VAL A 75 -2.51 3.15 -7.03
C VAL A 75 -2.15 1.88 -7.81
N LEU A 76 -3.13 1.14 -8.32
CA LEU A 76 -2.90 -0.14 -9.01
C LEU A 76 -2.37 0.01 -10.45
N ARG A 77 -2.35 1.22 -11.02
CA ARG A 77 -1.58 1.48 -12.26
C ARG A 77 -0.08 1.31 -12.06
N ILE A 78 0.40 1.43 -10.81
CA ILE A 78 1.82 1.38 -10.47
C ILE A 78 2.11 0.19 -9.55
N ALA A 79 1.40 0.09 -8.42
CA ALA A 79 1.57 -0.95 -7.41
C ALA A 79 1.11 -2.33 -7.90
N ASP A 80 1.78 -3.38 -7.43
CA ASP A 80 1.42 -4.78 -7.76
C ASP A 80 0.22 -5.28 -6.94
N GLY A 81 -0.14 -4.55 -5.87
CA GLY A 81 -1.24 -4.88 -5.00
C GLY A 81 -1.52 -3.80 -3.97
N ALA A 82 -2.57 -4.00 -3.18
CA ALA A 82 -2.90 -3.11 -2.08
C ALA A 82 -3.46 -3.86 -0.86
N ILE A 83 -3.16 -3.34 0.33
CA ILE A 83 -3.78 -3.77 1.60
C ILE A 83 -4.75 -2.69 2.04
N VAL A 84 -6.03 -3.08 2.21
CA VAL A 84 -7.13 -2.15 2.45
C VAL A 84 -7.89 -2.54 3.71
N GLY A 85 -8.06 -1.59 4.62
CA GLY A 85 -8.70 -1.81 5.92
C GLY A 85 -9.93 -0.92 6.11
N THR A 86 -9.75 0.22 6.77
CA THR A 86 -10.80 1.13 7.27
C THR A 86 -11.86 1.51 6.23
N SER A 87 -11.48 1.73 4.97
CA SER A 87 -12.42 2.06 3.88
C SER A 87 -13.42 0.94 3.56
N LEU A 88 -13.11 -0.32 3.92
CA LEU A 88 -14.00 -1.47 3.75
C LEU A 88 -14.84 -1.78 4.99
N LYS A 89 -14.68 -1.02 6.09
CA LYS A 89 -15.42 -1.23 7.33
C LYS A 89 -16.73 -0.44 7.35
N LYS A 90 -17.72 -0.93 8.11
CA LYS A 90 -18.96 -0.17 8.39
C LYS A 90 -18.61 1.20 8.96
N ASP A 91 -19.23 2.23 8.39
CA ASP A 91 -19.03 3.64 8.76
C ASP A 91 -17.59 4.16 8.65
N GLY A 92 -16.67 3.39 8.04
CA GLY A 92 -15.27 3.79 7.95
C GLY A 92 -14.55 3.74 9.30
N ILE A 93 -15.02 2.91 10.24
CA ILE A 93 -14.41 2.76 11.57
C ILE A 93 -13.57 1.47 11.60
N THR A 94 -12.28 1.57 11.87
CA THR A 94 -11.32 0.44 11.82
C THR A 94 -11.79 -0.78 12.64
N TRP A 95 -12.38 -0.54 13.80
CA TRP A 95 -12.82 -1.56 14.74
C TRP A 95 -14.16 -2.22 14.37
N ASN A 96 -14.89 -1.65 13.40
CA ASN A 96 -16.16 -2.21 12.97
C ASN A 96 -15.96 -3.47 12.08
N PRO A 97 -17.03 -4.26 11.90
CA PRO A 97 -17.06 -5.32 10.89
C PRO A 97 -16.83 -4.78 9.48
N VAL A 98 -16.36 -5.67 8.59
CA VAL A 98 -16.29 -5.39 7.15
C VAL A 98 -17.71 -5.23 6.59
N ASP A 99 -17.89 -4.25 5.72
CA ASP A 99 -19.13 -4.02 4.98
C ASP A 99 -19.03 -4.69 3.59
N ALA A 100 -19.83 -5.72 3.37
CA ALA A 100 -19.82 -6.49 2.13
C ALA A 100 -20.16 -5.65 0.89
N ASN A 101 -21.01 -4.63 1.02
CA ASN A 101 -21.36 -3.74 -0.09
C ASN A 101 -20.15 -2.89 -0.49
N LYS A 102 -19.43 -2.32 0.50
CA LYS A 102 -18.20 -1.57 0.24
C LYS A 102 -17.12 -2.42 -0.42
N VAL A 103 -16.96 -3.68 0.02
CA VAL A 103 -16.04 -4.62 -0.62
C VAL A 103 -16.43 -4.88 -2.08
N LYS A 104 -17.71 -5.11 -2.34
CA LYS A 104 -18.21 -5.34 -3.70
C LYS A 104 -17.91 -4.15 -4.61
N GLU A 105 -18.26 -2.95 -4.18
CA GLU A 105 -18.00 -1.71 -4.93
C GLU A 105 -16.51 -1.45 -5.16
N PHE A 106 -15.66 -1.71 -4.15
CA PHE A 106 -14.21 -1.60 -4.28
C PHE A 106 -13.68 -2.59 -5.32
N MET A 107 -14.11 -3.86 -5.24
CA MET A 107 -13.67 -4.90 -6.18
C MET A 107 -14.18 -4.70 -7.60
N GLU A 108 -15.32 -4.05 -7.79
CA GLU A 108 -15.77 -3.61 -9.12
C GLU A 108 -14.78 -2.65 -9.77
N THR A 109 -14.24 -1.68 -9.01
CA THR A 109 -13.16 -0.81 -9.51
C THR A 109 -11.87 -1.59 -9.76
N VAL A 110 -11.44 -2.44 -8.82
CA VAL A 110 -10.21 -3.23 -8.99
C VAL A 110 -10.25 -4.14 -10.21
N ARG A 111 -11.38 -4.78 -10.50
CA ARG A 111 -11.52 -5.66 -11.67
C ARG A 111 -11.33 -4.89 -12.97
N ARG A 112 -11.93 -3.70 -13.11
CA ARG A 112 -11.76 -2.85 -14.30
C ARG A 112 -10.32 -2.42 -14.56
N VAL A 113 -9.48 -2.35 -13.52
CA VAL A 113 -8.08 -1.91 -13.63
C VAL A 113 -7.13 -3.07 -13.94
N ARG A 114 -7.57 -4.31 -13.70
CA ARG A 114 -6.77 -5.53 -13.92
C ARG A 114 -7.06 -6.23 -15.25
N GLU A 115 -8.15 -5.85 -15.92
CA GLU A 115 -8.46 -6.24 -17.31
C GLU A 115 -7.63 -5.42 -18.30
#